data_AF-A0A956JZ07-F1
#
_entry.id   AF-A0A956JZ07-F1
#
_cell.length_a   1.000
_cell.length_b   1.000
_cell.length_c   1.000
_cell.angle_alpha   90.00
_cell.angle_beta   90.00
_cell.angle_gamma   90.00
#
_symmetry.space_group_name_H-M   'P 1'
#
loop_
_entity.id
_entity.type
_entity.pdbx_description
1 polymer ?
#
loop_
_entity_poly.entity_id
_entity_poly.type
_entity_poly.pdbx_seq_one_letter_code
_entity_poly.pdbx_strand_id
1 'polypeptide(L)'
;MLGALCISLVVTVVVVLLVRDPQWSAARDTLFQALASRMDGVVTRDGVTGSIDGIPCSLVLRYADEEPPASHRVSVRCPLPARLRVTLQLQRHEPGDHRERAAGRLTDVVVGDDAFDARFLVEGAPADVIRRALTPELRGFLMAQRAPLITTTPGRLTLEVDAALGDLEAHAEAARVTARLVAGLQTAAEAIDASVAMAYGGDPFRGMPDDAPVRAARAARVAEVTRIDRQRADRAAHDVRVGLVLAVVVVTPILLAAVC
;
A
#
# COMPACT_ATOMS: atom_id res chain seq x y z
N MET A 1 36.00 -27.60 -18.41
CA MET A 1 34.74 -26.83 -18.27
C MET A 1 33.82 -27.30 -17.15
N LEU A 2 33.80 -28.58 -16.74
CA LEU A 2 32.98 -29.06 -15.60
C LEU A 2 33.38 -28.49 -14.23
N GLY A 3 34.65 -28.11 -14.01
CA GLY A 3 35.12 -27.59 -12.72
C GLY A 3 34.60 -26.20 -12.33
N ALA A 4 34.31 -25.34 -13.30
CA ALA A 4 33.83 -23.97 -13.04
C ALA A 4 32.36 -23.93 -12.59
N LEU A 5 31.55 -24.88 -13.06
CA LEU A 5 30.13 -25.03 -12.70
C LEU A 5 29.95 -25.54 -11.25
N CYS A 6 30.80 -26.48 -10.81
CA CYS A 6 30.74 -26.98 -9.43
C CYS A 6 31.12 -25.90 -8.40
N ILE A 7 32.11 -25.06 -8.70
CA ILE A 7 32.53 -23.99 -7.76
C ILE A 7 31.44 -22.93 -7.63
N SER A 8 30.79 -22.53 -8.73
CA SER A 8 29.69 -21.56 -8.68
C SER A 8 28.48 -22.07 -7.90
N LEU A 9 28.13 -23.36 -8.02
CA LEU A 9 27.01 -23.96 -7.29
C LEU A 9 27.32 -24.05 -5.79
N VAL A 10 28.54 -24.47 -5.43
CA VAL A 10 28.95 -24.57 -4.02
C VAL A 10 29.02 -23.19 -3.37
N VAL A 11 29.53 -22.16 -4.05
CA VAL A 11 29.54 -20.79 -3.53
C VAL A 11 28.11 -20.25 -3.35
N THR A 12 27.20 -20.50 -4.30
CA THR A 12 25.80 -20.07 -4.17
C THR A 12 25.09 -20.77 -3.01
N VAL A 13 25.29 -22.08 -2.85
CA VAL A 13 24.70 -22.86 -1.75
C VAL A 13 25.31 -22.46 -0.40
N VAL A 14 26.62 -22.21 -0.35
CA VAL A 14 27.30 -21.76 0.88
C VAL A 14 26.89 -20.33 1.25
N VAL A 15 26.68 -19.43 0.29
CA VAL A 15 26.13 -18.09 0.55
C VAL A 15 24.67 -18.18 1.02
N VAL A 16 23.83 -19.00 0.39
CA VAL A 16 22.43 -19.20 0.82
C VAL A 16 22.35 -19.84 2.21
N LEU A 17 23.30 -20.70 2.59
CA LEU A 17 23.36 -21.35 3.90
C LEU A 17 24.01 -20.47 4.98
N LEU A 18 25.02 -19.64 4.64
CA LEU A 18 25.68 -18.72 5.58
C LEU A 18 24.87 -17.45 5.86
N VAL A 19 23.92 -17.09 4.99
CA VAL A 19 23.04 -15.90 5.19
C VAL A 19 21.94 -16.15 6.24
N ARG A 20 21.77 -17.38 6.75
CA ARG A 20 20.95 -17.64 7.94
C ARG A 20 21.78 -17.50 9.21
N ASP A 21 22.08 -16.26 9.58
CA ASP A 21 22.62 -15.97 10.91
C ASP A 21 21.63 -16.49 11.98
N PRO A 22 22.04 -17.45 12.84
CA PRO A 22 21.17 -17.97 13.90
C PRO A 22 20.66 -16.87 14.84
N GLN A 23 21.47 -15.82 15.06
CA GLN A 23 21.10 -14.69 15.91
C GLN A 23 19.91 -13.92 15.30
N TRP A 24 19.86 -13.80 13.97
CA TRP A 24 18.75 -13.17 13.29
C TRP A 24 17.45 -13.95 13.45
N SER A 25 17.49 -15.28 13.32
CA SER A 25 16.29 -16.11 13.53
C SER A 25 15.74 -15.98 14.94
N ALA A 26 16.60 -15.99 15.97
CA ALA A 26 16.18 -15.85 17.36
C ALA A 26 15.57 -14.47 17.66
N ALA A 27 16.19 -13.39 17.16
CA ALA A 27 15.68 -12.02 17.35
C ALA A 27 14.33 -11.82 16.65
N ARG A 28 14.21 -12.31 15.42
CA ARG A 28 12.96 -12.25 14.66
C ARG A 28 11.85 -13.06 15.34
N ASP A 29 12.14 -14.27 15.79
CA ASP A 29 11.14 -15.12 16.45
C ASP A 29 10.69 -14.48 17.78
N THR A 30 11.61 -13.86 18.53
CA THR A 30 11.28 -13.07 19.73
C THR A 30 10.35 -11.90 19.41
N LEU A 31 10.68 -11.13 18.37
CA LEU A 31 9.82 -10.03 17.89
C LEU A 31 8.43 -10.55 17.50
N PHE A 32 8.35 -11.64 16.73
CA PHE A 32 7.08 -12.20 16.26
C PHE A 32 6.21 -12.69 17.40
N GLN A 33 6.78 -13.33 18.42
CA GLN A 33 6.02 -13.74 19.61
C GLN A 33 5.48 -12.52 20.39
N ALA A 34 6.29 -11.47 20.53
CA ALA A 34 5.85 -10.23 21.18
C ALA A 34 4.75 -9.52 20.37
N LEU A 35 4.87 -9.48 19.03
CA LEU A 35 3.84 -8.93 18.14
C LEU A 35 2.56 -9.75 18.17
N ALA A 36 2.65 -11.09 18.17
CA ALA A 36 1.49 -11.97 18.27
C ALA A 36 0.70 -11.69 19.55
N SER A 37 1.39 -11.45 20.67
CA SER A 37 0.75 -11.07 21.93
C SER A 37 0.04 -9.71 21.87
N ARG A 38 0.56 -8.74 21.10
CA ARG A 38 -0.07 -7.41 20.93
C ARG A 38 -1.21 -7.38 19.92
N MET A 39 -1.22 -8.32 19.00
CA MET A 39 -2.23 -8.44 17.95
C MET A 39 -3.27 -9.52 18.28
N ASP A 40 -3.34 -10.02 19.51
CA ASP A 40 -4.19 -11.15 19.89
C ASP A 40 -4.12 -12.31 18.86
N GLY A 41 -2.90 -12.61 18.42
CA GLY A 41 -2.61 -13.35 17.20
C GLY A 41 -1.71 -14.56 17.38
N VAL A 42 -1.31 -15.13 16.25
CA VAL A 42 -0.41 -16.30 16.17
C VAL A 42 0.76 -16.02 15.23
N VAL A 43 1.91 -16.58 15.57
CA VAL A 43 3.09 -16.59 14.70
C VAL A 43 2.87 -17.62 13.59
N THR A 44 3.13 -17.21 12.36
CA THR A 44 3.10 -18.04 11.15
C THR A 44 4.52 -18.17 10.59
N ARG A 45 4.69 -19.00 9.55
CA ARG A 45 5.98 -19.17 8.88
C ARG A 45 6.56 -17.85 8.35
N ASP A 46 5.68 -16.97 7.87
CA ASP A 46 6.08 -15.78 7.11
C ASP A 46 5.88 -14.48 7.90
N GLY A 47 5.34 -14.53 9.12
CA GLY A 47 5.02 -13.34 9.90
C GLY A 47 4.02 -13.59 11.04
N VAL A 48 3.25 -12.57 11.40
CA VAL A 48 2.25 -12.62 12.47
C VAL A 48 0.86 -12.35 11.88
N THR A 49 -0.13 -13.12 12.30
CA THR A 49 -1.55 -12.89 11.95
C THR A 49 -2.37 -12.76 13.22
N GLY A 50 -3.21 -11.73 13.30
CA GLY A 50 -4.05 -11.48 14.47
C GLY A 50 -5.13 -10.43 14.17
N SER A 51 -5.58 -9.73 15.20
CA SER A 51 -6.49 -8.60 15.09
C SER A 51 -6.03 -7.41 15.94
N ILE A 52 -6.29 -6.20 15.46
CA ILE A 52 -6.13 -4.98 16.24
C ILE A 52 -7.45 -4.24 16.21
N ASP A 53 -7.99 -3.92 17.39
CA ASP A 53 -9.30 -3.26 17.54
C ASP A 53 -10.41 -4.01 16.76
N GLY A 54 -10.35 -5.35 16.73
CA GLY A 54 -11.28 -6.21 15.99
C GLY A 54 -11.06 -6.27 14.47
N ILE A 55 -10.09 -5.54 13.92
CA ILE A 55 -9.72 -5.60 12.49
C ILE A 55 -8.65 -6.67 12.28
N PRO A 56 -8.91 -7.71 11.46
CA PRO A 56 -7.91 -8.72 11.15
C PRO A 56 -6.70 -8.09 10.45
N CYS A 57 -5.48 -8.41 10.87
CA CYS A 57 -4.27 -7.91 10.25
C CYS A 57 -3.18 -8.98 10.20
N SER A 58 -2.37 -8.92 9.14
CA SER A 58 -1.20 -9.77 8.91
C SER A 58 0.02 -8.90 8.73
N LEU A 59 1.05 -9.12 9.53
CA LEU A 59 2.33 -8.42 9.47
C LEU A 59 3.39 -9.39 8.95
N VAL A 60 4.13 -8.97 7.92
CA VAL A 60 5.25 -9.71 7.33
C VAL A 60 6.46 -8.79 7.26
N LEU A 61 7.65 -9.32 7.54
CA LEU A 61 8.90 -8.60 7.30
C LEU A 61 9.43 -8.93 5.91
N ARG A 62 9.81 -7.89 5.17
CA ARG A 62 10.46 -7.99 3.86
C ARG A 62 11.85 -7.38 3.96
N TYR A 63 12.80 -7.97 3.24
CA TYR A 63 14.10 -7.34 3.05
C TYR A 63 13.90 -6.14 2.14
N ALA A 64 14.49 -5.00 2.51
CA ALA A 64 14.66 -3.91 1.56
C ALA A 64 15.69 -4.39 0.52
N ASP A 65 15.46 -4.12 -0.75
CA ASP A 65 16.38 -4.49 -1.85
C ASP A 65 17.68 -3.67 -1.85
N GLU A 66 17.95 -2.88 -0.79
CA GLU A 66 19.15 -2.04 -0.63
C GLU A 66 20.21 -2.78 0.22
N GLU A 67 21.40 -3.01 -0.35
CA GLU A 67 22.56 -3.57 0.35
C GLU A 67 23.45 -2.45 0.96
N PRO A 68 23.97 -2.61 2.21
CA PRO A 68 23.62 -3.66 3.17
C PRO A 68 22.26 -3.38 3.85
N PRO A 69 21.46 -4.42 4.19
CA PRO A 69 20.11 -4.25 4.73
C PRO A 69 20.15 -3.77 6.18
N ALA A 70 20.35 -2.46 6.38
CA ALA A 70 20.30 -1.84 7.71
C ALA A 70 18.85 -1.71 8.24
N SER A 71 17.84 -1.85 7.36
CA SER A 71 16.43 -1.73 7.69
C SER A 71 15.61 -2.81 6.98
N HIS A 72 14.60 -3.33 7.68
CA HIS A 72 13.59 -4.20 7.06
C HIS A 72 12.34 -3.39 6.76
N ARG A 73 11.61 -3.81 5.73
CA ARG A 73 10.31 -3.25 5.40
C ARG A 73 9.22 -4.07 6.06
N VAL A 74 8.46 -3.45 6.95
CA VAL A 74 7.29 -4.03 7.60
C VAL A 74 6.12 -3.88 6.65
N SER A 75 5.55 -4.98 6.20
CA SER A 75 4.33 -5.02 5.38
C SER A 75 3.17 -5.46 6.24
N VAL A 76 2.29 -4.53 6.60
CA VAL A 76 1.02 -4.81 7.28
C VAL A 76 -0.11 -4.87 6.28
N ARG A 77 -0.93 -5.92 6.36
CA ARG A 77 -2.07 -6.17 5.48
C ARG A 77 -3.32 -6.32 6.31
N CYS A 78 -4.36 -5.55 6.01
CA CYS A 78 -5.67 -5.73 6.63
C CYS A 78 -6.73 -5.84 5.51
N PRO A 79 -7.77 -6.69 5.67
CA PRO A 79 -8.79 -6.87 4.65
C PRO A 79 -9.65 -5.62 4.54
N LEU A 80 -10.05 -5.29 3.32
CA LEU A 80 -11.07 -4.28 3.06
C LEU A 80 -12.42 -4.96 2.89
N PRO A 81 -13.50 -4.47 3.52
CA PRO A 81 -14.83 -5.04 3.33
C PRO A 81 -15.23 -5.05 1.85
N ALA A 82 -15.85 -6.14 1.40
CA ALA A 82 -16.24 -6.28 -0.01
C ALA A 82 -17.19 -5.18 -0.51
N ARG A 83 -17.94 -4.52 0.38
CA ARG A 83 -18.81 -3.38 0.05
C ARG A 83 -18.07 -2.06 -0.13
N LEU A 84 -16.86 -1.93 0.42
CA LEU A 84 -16.05 -0.73 0.35
C LEU A 84 -15.27 -0.72 -0.97
N ARG A 85 -15.72 0.09 -1.92
CA ARG A 85 -15.03 0.32 -3.20
C ARG A 85 -14.13 1.53 -3.04
N VAL A 86 -12.87 1.28 -2.71
CA VAL A 86 -11.83 2.31 -2.57
C VAL A 86 -10.57 1.83 -3.28
N THR A 87 -9.93 2.75 -3.98
CA THR A 87 -8.57 2.59 -4.48
C THR A 87 -7.71 3.69 -3.86
N LEU A 88 -6.56 3.35 -3.31
CA LEU A 88 -5.62 4.26 -2.65
C LEU A 88 -4.21 3.77 -2.93
N GLN A 89 -3.36 4.68 -3.40
CA GLN A 89 -1.93 4.56 -3.43
C GLN A 89 -1.38 5.84 -2.83
N LEU A 90 -0.58 5.69 -1.78
CA LEU A 90 0.08 6.81 -1.13
C LEU A 90 1.56 6.48 -1.06
N GLN A 91 2.37 7.39 -1.58
CA GLN A 91 3.82 7.28 -1.55
C GLN A 91 4.42 8.68 -1.47
N ARG A 92 5.71 8.75 -1.12
CA ARG A 92 6.41 10.02 -1.16
C ARG A 92 6.59 10.52 -2.58
N HIS A 93 6.70 11.83 -2.70
CA HIS A 93 7.08 12.43 -3.96
C HIS A 93 8.48 12.04 -4.38
N GLU A 94 8.59 11.57 -5.62
CA GLU A 94 9.87 11.34 -6.28
C GLU A 94 10.25 12.54 -7.17
N PRO A 95 11.56 12.73 -7.47
CA PRO A 95 12.07 13.73 -8.41
C PRO A 95 11.62 13.45 -9.87
N GLY A 96 10.32 13.56 -10.14
CA GLY A 96 9.69 13.23 -11.42
C GLY A 96 8.18 13.43 -11.40
N ASP A 97 7.55 13.26 -10.24
CA ASP A 97 6.10 13.34 -10.06
C ASP A 97 5.51 14.69 -10.45
N HIS A 98 6.25 15.78 -10.25
CA HIS A 98 5.79 17.11 -10.65
C HIS A 98 5.54 17.21 -12.16
N ARG A 99 6.35 16.54 -13.00
CA ARG A 99 6.16 16.54 -14.46
C ARG A 99 4.95 15.68 -14.85
N GLU A 100 4.80 14.53 -14.21
CA GLU A 100 3.68 13.62 -14.43
C GLU A 100 2.34 14.24 -14.00
N ARG A 101 2.33 14.96 -12.87
CA ARG A 101 1.18 15.75 -12.41
C ARG A 101 0.87 16.90 -13.37
N ALA A 102 1.88 17.67 -13.80
CA ALA A 102 1.70 18.76 -14.76
C ALA A 102 1.16 18.26 -16.12
N ALA A 103 1.52 17.05 -16.52
CA ALA A 103 1.01 16.40 -17.72
C ALA A 103 -0.39 15.77 -17.56
N GLY A 104 -1.01 15.89 -16.38
CA GLY A 104 -2.34 15.32 -16.09
C GLY A 104 -2.37 13.79 -16.00
N ARG A 105 -1.19 13.14 -15.86
CA ARG A 105 -1.08 11.68 -15.81
C ARG A 105 -1.23 11.13 -14.38
N LEU A 106 -1.06 11.97 -13.36
CA LEU A 106 -1.33 11.65 -11.96
C LEU A 106 -2.56 12.42 -11.48
N THR A 107 -3.51 11.72 -10.84
CA THR A 107 -4.61 12.37 -10.12
C THR A 107 -4.24 12.41 -8.64
N ASP A 108 -3.96 13.61 -8.14
CA ASP A 108 -3.58 13.81 -6.75
C ASP A 108 -4.75 14.34 -5.91
N VAL A 109 -4.97 13.71 -4.77
CA VAL A 109 -6.00 14.08 -3.80
C VAL A 109 -5.36 14.98 -2.75
N VAL A 110 -5.62 16.27 -2.86
CA VAL A 110 -5.19 17.28 -1.87
C VAL A 110 -5.96 17.07 -0.57
N VAL A 111 -5.27 16.75 0.52
CA VAL A 111 -5.90 16.50 1.83
C VAL A 111 -6.10 17.76 2.67
N GLY A 112 -5.50 18.89 2.27
CA GLY A 112 -5.65 20.19 2.91
C GLY A 112 -4.61 20.44 4.00
N ASP A 113 -3.44 19.81 3.88
CA ASP A 113 -2.31 19.95 4.79
C ASP A 113 -1.07 20.19 3.93
N ASP A 114 -0.68 21.45 3.77
CA ASP A 114 0.34 21.88 2.79
C ASP A 114 1.67 21.13 2.95
N ALA A 115 2.09 20.83 4.18
CA ALA A 115 3.33 20.10 4.44
C ALA A 115 3.23 18.63 4.01
N PHE A 116 2.05 18.04 4.18
CA PHE A 116 1.77 16.69 3.75
C PHE A 116 1.62 16.61 2.22
N ASP A 117 0.80 17.48 1.65
CA ASP A 117 0.49 17.57 0.21
C ASP A 117 1.74 17.91 -0.63
N ALA A 118 2.72 18.61 -0.04
CA ALA A 118 4.02 18.85 -0.69
C ALA A 118 4.97 17.64 -0.69
N ARG A 119 4.79 16.70 0.24
CA ARG A 119 5.72 15.57 0.46
C ARG A 119 5.19 14.23 -0.04
N PHE A 120 3.88 14.09 -0.16
CA PHE A 120 3.22 12.85 -0.56
C PHE A 120 2.38 13.04 -1.82
N LEU A 121 2.44 12.03 -2.68
CA LEU A 121 1.48 11.82 -3.75
C LEU A 121 0.36 10.93 -3.21
N VAL A 122 -0.88 11.44 -3.22
CA VAL A 122 -2.06 10.68 -2.78
C VAL A 122 -2.95 10.44 -3.98
N GLU A 123 -2.83 9.25 -4.55
CA GLU A 123 -3.77 8.85 -5.58
C GLU A 123 -4.87 8.00 -4.96
N GLY A 124 -6.11 8.44 -5.04
CA GLY A 124 -7.19 7.58 -4.60
C GLY A 124 -8.57 8.05 -5.01
N ALA A 125 -9.51 7.11 -4.92
CA ALA A 125 -10.91 7.35 -5.12
C ALA A 125 -11.73 6.44 -4.18
N PRO A 126 -12.88 6.92 -3.67
CA PRO A 126 -13.41 8.28 -3.83
C PRO A 126 -12.60 9.34 -3.07
N ALA A 127 -12.30 10.47 -3.70
CA ALA A 127 -11.38 11.47 -3.12
C ALA A 127 -11.88 12.06 -1.78
N ASP A 128 -13.19 12.23 -1.61
CA ASP A 128 -13.80 12.67 -0.35
C ASP A 128 -13.62 11.66 0.79
N VAL A 129 -13.77 10.36 0.51
CA VAL A 129 -13.50 9.27 1.47
C VAL A 129 -12.03 9.28 1.89
N ILE A 130 -11.10 9.40 0.93
CA ILE A 130 -9.66 9.43 1.21
C ILE A 130 -9.29 10.62 2.09
N ARG A 131 -9.75 11.84 1.74
CA ARG A 131 -9.48 13.05 2.52
C ARG A 131 -9.95 12.93 3.97
N ARG A 132 -11.14 12.36 4.17
CA ARG A 132 -11.71 12.16 5.52
C ARG A 132 -11.01 11.06 6.31
N ALA A 133 -10.53 10.02 5.63
CA ALA A 133 -9.84 8.90 6.28
C ALA A 133 -8.38 9.22 6.64
N LEU A 134 -7.70 10.10 5.90
CA LEU A 134 -6.33 10.54 6.21
C LEU A 134 -6.33 11.63 7.29
N THR A 135 -6.62 11.23 8.53
CA THR A 135 -6.68 12.15 9.69
C THR A 135 -5.32 12.80 10.01
N PRO A 136 -5.27 13.92 10.75
CA PRO A 136 -4.00 14.56 11.15
C PRO A 136 -3.03 13.61 11.84
N GLU A 137 -3.53 12.69 12.67
CA GLU A 137 -2.71 11.70 13.38
C GLU A 137 -2.06 10.70 12.40
N LEU A 138 -2.84 10.20 11.43
CA LEU A 138 -2.32 9.30 10.39
C LEU A 138 -1.30 10.01 9.51
N ARG A 139 -1.56 11.28 9.16
CA ARG A 139 -0.60 12.11 8.41
C ARG A 139 0.69 12.31 9.20
N GLY A 140 0.59 12.63 10.49
CA GLY A 140 1.75 12.76 11.38
C GLY A 140 2.60 11.49 11.44
N PHE A 141 1.96 10.32 11.55
CA PHE A 141 2.67 9.03 11.50
C PHE A 141 3.40 8.86 10.16
N LEU A 142 2.71 9.04 9.03
CA LEU A 142 3.30 8.88 7.70
C LEU A 142 4.46 9.86 7.46
N MET A 143 4.35 11.08 7.97
CA MET A 143 5.38 12.11 7.84
C MET A 143 6.68 11.77 8.57
N ALA A 144 6.59 10.97 9.64
CA ALA A 144 7.74 10.46 10.37
C ALA A 144 8.44 9.29 9.65
N GLN A 145 7.76 8.58 8.74
CA GLN A 145 8.32 7.43 8.03
C GLN A 145 9.18 7.86 6.84
N ARG A 146 10.35 7.26 6.64
CA ARG A 146 11.28 7.63 5.54
C ARG A 146 10.67 7.45 4.15
N ALA A 147 10.00 6.33 3.92
CA ALA A 147 9.41 5.96 2.63
C ALA A 147 8.17 5.08 2.81
N PRO A 148 7.07 5.60 3.41
CA PRO A 148 5.87 4.80 3.58
C PRO A 148 5.21 4.59 2.21
N LEU A 149 4.64 3.41 2.04
CA LEU A 149 3.82 3.05 0.88
C LEU A 149 2.51 2.47 1.37
N ILE A 150 1.39 3.11 1.03
CA ILE A 150 0.06 2.52 1.21
C ILE A 150 -0.45 2.12 -0.16
N THR A 151 -0.95 0.90 -0.30
CA THR A 151 -1.60 0.43 -1.52
C THR A 151 -2.87 -0.34 -1.18
N THR A 152 -3.89 -0.18 -2.00
CA THR A 152 -5.08 -1.03 -1.98
C THR A 152 -5.08 -1.95 -3.18
N THR A 153 -5.39 -3.21 -2.93
CA THR A 153 -5.73 -4.22 -3.93
C THR A 153 -7.16 -4.69 -3.66
N PRO A 154 -7.84 -5.36 -4.60
CA PRO A 154 -9.19 -5.87 -4.35
C PRO A 154 -9.28 -6.66 -3.03
N GLY A 155 -10.05 -6.14 -2.08
CA GLY A 155 -10.28 -6.76 -0.77
C GLY A 155 -9.18 -6.59 0.27
N ARG A 156 -8.15 -5.77 0.04
CA ARG A 156 -7.03 -5.61 0.98
C ARG A 156 -6.35 -4.25 0.90
N LEU A 157 -6.01 -3.69 2.06
CA LEU A 157 -5.11 -2.55 2.21
C LEU A 157 -3.75 -3.05 2.74
N THR A 158 -2.66 -2.53 2.18
CA THR A 158 -1.30 -2.82 2.59
C THR A 158 -0.60 -1.52 2.97
N LEU A 159 0.04 -1.47 4.12
CA LEU A 159 1.01 -0.45 4.52
C LEU A 159 2.40 -1.08 4.55
N GLU A 160 3.34 -0.44 3.88
CA GLU A 160 4.76 -0.77 3.97
C GLU A 160 5.55 0.40 4.58
N VAL A 161 6.34 0.13 5.61
CA VAL A 161 7.21 1.13 6.28
C VAL A 161 8.55 0.52 6.66
N ASP A 162 9.58 1.34 6.81
CA ASP A 162 10.88 0.89 7.30
C ASP A 162 10.84 0.78 8.84
N ALA A 163 11.31 -0.33 9.40
CA ALA A 163 11.51 -0.48 10.84
C ALA A 163 12.74 -1.36 11.16
N ALA A 164 13.40 -1.06 12.27
CA ALA A 164 14.50 -1.89 12.79
C ALA A 164 13.95 -3.14 13.46
N LEU A 165 14.58 -4.30 13.28
CA LEU A 165 14.09 -5.60 13.79
C LEU A 165 13.81 -5.60 15.31
N GLY A 166 14.57 -4.85 16.10
CA GLY A 166 14.37 -4.75 17.55
C GLY A 166 13.27 -3.78 17.99
N ASP A 167 12.71 -2.99 17.08
CA ASP A 167 11.75 -1.93 17.41
C ASP A 167 10.32 -2.46 17.42
N LEU A 168 9.96 -3.16 18.49
CA LEU A 168 8.62 -3.71 18.69
C LEU A 168 7.52 -2.64 18.59
N GLU A 169 7.78 -1.43 19.07
CA GLU A 169 6.79 -0.35 19.07
C GLU A 169 6.50 0.14 17.66
N ALA A 170 7.52 0.35 16.82
CA ALA A 170 7.32 0.77 15.43
C ALA A 170 6.50 -0.25 14.64
N HIS A 171 6.76 -1.56 14.83
CA HIS A 171 5.99 -2.63 14.19
C HIS A 171 4.52 -2.65 14.65
N ALA A 172 4.29 -2.54 15.96
CA ALA A 172 2.96 -2.51 16.54
C ALA A 172 2.19 -1.24 16.13
N GLU A 173 2.86 -0.09 16.03
CA GLU A 173 2.25 1.16 15.56
C GLU A 173 1.88 1.08 14.09
N ALA A 174 2.74 0.53 13.22
CA ALA A 174 2.39 0.29 11.82
C ALA A 174 1.13 -0.57 11.69
N ALA A 175 1.00 -1.60 12.53
CA ALA A 175 -0.17 -2.45 12.55
C ALA A 175 -1.45 -1.69 13.01
N ARG A 176 -1.35 -0.91 14.09
CA ARG A 176 -2.45 -0.05 14.59
C ARG A 176 -2.89 1.00 13.58
N VAL A 177 -1.95 1.70 12.97
CA VAL A 177 -2.20 2.71 11.93
C VAL A 177 -2.93 2.11 10.74
N THR A 178 -2.51 0.91 10.30
CA THR A 178 -3.16 0.22 9.17
C THR A 178 -4.59 -0.17 9.51
N ALA A 179 -4.83 -0.73 10.70
CA ALA A 179 -6.17 -1.09 11.18
C ALA A 179 -7.08 0.16 11.30
N ARG A 180 -6.57 1.24 11.89
CA ARG A 180 -7.28 2.53 11.99
C ARG A 180 -7.59 3.13 10.64
N LEU A 181 -6.69 3.04 9.66
CA LEU A 181 -6.95 3.52 8.31
C LEU A 181 -8.08 2.72 7.65
N VAL A 182 -8.10 1.38 7.79
CA VAL A 182 -9.20 0.56 7.29
C VAL A 182 -10.54 0.94 7.94
N ALA A 183 -10.57 1.10 9.26
CA ALA A 183 -11.76 1.56 9.97
C ALA A 183 -12.18 2.97 9.53
N GLY A 184 -11.23 3.90 9.43
CA GLY A 184 -11.45 5.28 9.00
C GLY A 184 -12.02 5.37 7.58
N LEU A 185 -11.54 4.54 6.64
CA LEU A 185 -12.10 4.45 5.29
C LEU A 185 -13.57 3.98 5.30
N GLN A 186 -13.91 3.00 6.14
CA GLN A 186 -15.28 2.52 6.28
C GLN A 186 -16.18 3.61 6.86
N THR A 187 -15.78 4.20 7.99
CA THR A 187 -16.54 5.26 8.66
C THR A 187 -16.70 6.49 7.75
N ALA A 188 -15.66 6.87 7.01
CA ALA A 188 -15.72 7.97 6.06
C ALA A 188 -16.73 7.69 4.94
N ALA A 189 -16.68 6.49 4.34
CA ALA A 189 -17.61 6.10 3.29
C ALA A 189 -19.07 6.07 3.78
N GLU A 190 -19.32 5.52 4.97
CA GLU A 190 -20.65 5.49 5.58
C GLU A 190 -21.18 6.89 5.90
N ALA A 191 -20.33 7.77 6.43
CA ALA A 191 -20.71 9.14 6.73
C ALA A 191 -20.99 9.97 5.47
N ILE A 192 -20.24 9.74 4.39
CA ILE A 192 -20.51 10.37 3.09
C ILE A 192 -21.83 9.85 2.51
N ASP A 193 -22.07 8.52 2.55
CA ASP A 193 -23.35 7.93 2.14
C ASP A 193 -24.53 8.54 2.90
N ALA A 194 -24.40 8.71 4.21
CA ALA A 194 -25.43 9.30 5.07
C ALA A 194 -25.65 10.80 4.81
N SER A 195 -24.66 11.51 4.26
CA SER A 195 -24.76 12.95 3.96
C SER A 195 -25.51 13.26 2.66
N VAL A 196 -25.75 12.25 1.80
CA VAL A 196 -26.52 12.43 0.57
C VAL A 196 -28.00 12.57 0.95
N ALA A 197 -28.53 13.78 0.83
CA ALA A 197 -29.93 14.07 1.13
C ALA A 197 -30.86 13.16 0.29
N MET A 198 -31.75 12.43 0.96
CA MET A 198 -32.86 11.75 0.29
C MET A 198 -33.87 12.80 -0.14
N ALA A 199 -34.25 12.77 -1.42
CA ALA A 199 -35.34 13.58 -1.90
C ALA A 199 -36.66 12.92 -1.48
N TYR A 200 -37.62 13.71 -1.02
CA TYR A 200 -38.98 13.24 -0.79
C TYR A 200 -39.85 13.74 -1.93
N GLY A 201 -40.34 12.83 -2.75
CA GLY A 201 -41.25 13.14 -3.86
C GLY A 201 -42.70 12.82 -3.49
N GLY A 202 -43.62 13.74 -3.77
CA GLY A 202 -45.07 13.55 -3.56
C GLY A 202 -45.74 14.70 -2.79
N ASP A 203 -47.04 14.54 -2.50
CA ASP A 203 -47.82 15.50 -1.72
C ASP A 203 -47.23 15.68 -0.29
N PRO A 204 -47.39 16.86 0.34
CA PRO A 204 -46.74 17.23 1.61
C PRO A 204 -46.94 16.26 2.79
N PHE A 205 -47.91 15.35 2.69
CA PHE A 205 -48.28 14.39 3.74
C PHE A 205 -48.13 12.91 3.30
N ARG A 206 -47.66 12.63 2.07
CA ARG A 206 -47.49 11.26 1.52
C ARG A 206 -46.26 11.11 0.64
N GLY A 207 -45.20 11.87 0.91
CA GLY A 207 -43.95 11.76 0.16
C GLY A 207 -43.35 10.35 0.29
N MET A 208 -43.16 9.65 -0.84
CA MET A 208 -42.35 8.43 -0.85
C MET A 208 -40.87 8.86 -0.89
N PRO A 209 -40.00 8.22 -0.08
CA PRO A 209 -38.57 8.48 -0.18
C PRO A 209 -38.07 8.08 -1.57
N ASP A 210 -37.45 9.02 -2.28
CA ASP A 210 -36.76 8.77 -3.53
C ASP A 210 -35.27 8.55 -3.24
N ASP A 211 -34.82 7.32 -3.44
CA ASP A 211 -33.44 6.90 -3.25
C ASP A 211 -32.58 7.12 -4.51
N ALA A 212 -33.14 7.66 -5.60
CA ALA A 212 -32.40 7.95 -6.82
C ALA A 212 -31.15 8.84 -6.59
N PRO A 213 -31.18 9.91 -5.76
CA PRO A 213 -29.99 10.71 -5.48
C PRO A 213 -28.87 9.91 -4.83
N VAL A 214 -29.22 9.03 -3.88
CA VAL A 214 -28.26 8.16 -3.17
C VAL A 214 -27.64 7.13 -4.13
N ARG A 215 -28.47 6.51 -4.98
CA ARG A 215 -27.99 5.58 -6.02
C ARG A 215 -27.08 6.28 -7.02
N ALA A 216 -27.44 7.48 -7.47
CA ALA A 216 -26.62 8.27 -8.40
C ALA A 216 -25.26 8.65 -7.79
N ALA A 217 -25.24 9.11 -6.53
CA ALA A 217 -24.01 9.44 -5.81
C ALA A 217 -23.10 8.20 -5.60
N ARG A 218 -23.69 7.03 -5.32
CA ARG A 218 -22.93 5.76 -5.25
C ARG A 218 -22.37 5.35 -6.62
N ALA A 219 -23.17 5.45 -7.67
CA ALA A 219 -22.74 5.12 -9.04
C ALA A 219 -21.59 6.05 -9.50
N ALA A 220 -21.67 7.35 -9.21
CA ALA A 220 -20.61 8.31 -9.54
C ALA A 220 -19.28 7.95 -8.87
N ARG A 221 -19.31 7.55 -7.59
CA ARG A 221 -18.11 7.12 -6.86
C ARG A 221 -17.52 5.81 -7.38
N VAL A 222 -18.36 4.83 -7.73
CA VAL A 222 -17.89 3.61 -8.39
C VAL A 222 -17.25 3.91 -9.74
N ALA A 223 -17.81 4.85 -10.51
CA ALA A 223 -17.24 5.31 -11.77
C ALA A 223 -15.88 6.00 -11.56
N GLU A 224 -15.74 6.81 -10.50
CA GLU A 224 -14.47 7.45 -10.12
C GLU A 224 -13.39 6.40 -9.80
N VAL A 225 -13.70 5.40 -8.96
CA VAL A 225 -12.77 4.29 -8.65
C VAL A 225 -12.36 3.57 -9.92
N THR A 226 -13.33 3.23 -10.77
CA THR A 226 -13.07 2.55 -12.05
C THR A 226 -12.18 3.38 -12.98
N ARG A 227 -12.37 4.70 -13.00
CA ARG A 227 -11.52 5.62 -13.79
C ARG A 227 -10.08 5.61 -13.29
N ILE A 228 -9.85 5.71 -11.99
CA ILE A 228 -8.50 5.69 -11.39
C ILE A 228 -7.82 4.33 -11.62
N ASP A 229 -8.55 3.22 -11.43
CA ASP A 229 -8.00 1.89 -11.64
C ASP A 229 -7.58 1.66 -13.10
N ARG A 230 -8.36 2.16 -14.07
CA ARG A 230 -7.95 2.15 -15.49
C ARG A 230 -6.70 2.98 -15.73
N GLN A 231 -6.64 4.21 -15.20
CA GLN A 231 -5.46 5.07 -15.33
C GLN A 231 -4.20 4.42 -14.73
N ARG A 232 -4.33 3.64 -13.65
CA ARG A 232 -3.22 2.86 -13.09
C ARG A 232 -2.83 1.68 -13.98
N ALA A 233 -3.80 0.93 -14.46
CA ALA A 233 -3.53 -0.19 -15.37
C ALA A 233 -2.82 0.27 -16.66
N ASP A 234 -3.25 1.40 -17.22
CA ASP A 234 -2.64 1.98 -18.42
C ASP A 234 -1.19 2.43 -18.17
N ARG A 235 -0.90 3.03 -17.00
CA ARG A 235 0.47 3.40 -16.60
C ARG A 235 1.36 2.17 -16.39
N ALA A 236 0.88 1.18 -15.64
CA ALA A 236 1.63 -0.06 -15.44
C ALA A 236 1.95 -0.75 -16.78
N ALA A 237 1.00 -0.73 -17.74
CA ALA A 237 1.24 -1.25 -19.08
C ALA A 237 2.25 -0.40 -19.87
N HIS A 238 2.22 0.92 -19.72
CA HIS A 238 3.19 1.82 -20.33
C HIS A 238 4.61 1.58 -19.80
N ASP A 239 4.78 1.47 -18.48
CA ASP A 239 6.09 1.25 -17.84
C ASP A 239 6.71 -0.09 -18.28
N VAL A 240 5.91 -1.15 -18.36
CA VAL A 240 6.37 -2.45 -18.88
C VAL A 240 6.82 -2.34 -20.34
N ARG A 241 6.09 -1.60 -21.19
CA ARG A 241 6.47 -1.40 -22.59
C ARG A 241 7.76 -0.60 -22.71
N VAL A 242 7.89 0.49 -21.95
CA VAL A 242 9.12 1.31 -21.93
C VAL A 242 10.31 0.49 -21.45
N GLY A 243 10.15 -0.28 -20.37
CA GLY A 243 11.18 -1.17 -19.86
C GLY A 243 11.61 -2.23 -20.88
N LEU A 244 10.65 -2.83 -21.60
CA LEU A 244 10.94 -3.81 -22.64
C LEU A 244 11.67 -3.19 -23.85
N VAL A 245 11.25 -2.00 -24.29
CA VAL A 245 11.94 -1.26 -25.38
C VAL A 245 13.38 -0.94 -24.95
N LEU A 246 13.57 -0.46 -23.73
CA LEU A 246 14.90 -0.11 -23.22
C LEU A 246 15.79 -1.35 -23.06
N ALA A 247 15.23 -2.46 -22.58
CA ALA A 247 15.93 -3.75 -22.53
C ALA A 247 16.37 -4.22 -23.91
N VAL A 248 15.50 -4.14 -24.94
CA VAL A 248 15.87 -4.48 -26.33
C VAL A 248 16.98 -3.56 -26.83
N VAL A 249 16.85 -2.25 -26.66
CA VAL A 249 17.83 -1.26 -27.11
C VAL A 249 19.21 -1.46 -26.47
N VAL A 250 19.27 -1.90 -25.20
CA VAL A 250 20.54 -2.13 -24.48
C VAL A 250 21.12 -3.53 -24.77
N VAL A 251 20.29 -4.57 -24.77
CA VAL A 251 20.76 -5.95 -24.90
C VAL A 251 21.16 -6.28 -26.35
N THR A 252 20.42 -5.81 -27.34
CA THR A 252 20.72 -6.08 -28.75
C THR A 252 22.14 -5.65 -29.17
N PRO A 253 22.64 -4.44 -28.88
CA PRO A 253 24.01 -4.06 -29.23
C PRO A 253 25.08 -4.84 -28.45
N ILE A 254 24.82 -5.21 -27.19
CA ILE A 254 25.75 -6.06 -26.42
C ILE A 254 25.86 -7.44 -27.06
N LEU A 255 24.75 -8.04 -27.46
CA LEU A 255 24.74 -9.33 -28.15
C LEU A 255 25.41 -9.24 -29.53
N LEU A 256 25.17 -8.17 -30.29
CA LEU A 256 25.85 -7.93 -31.57
C LEU A 256 27.37 -7.81 -31.39
N ALA A 257 27.83 -7.08 -30.38
CA ALA A 257 29.25 -6.92 -30.08
C ALA A 257 29.94 -8.21 -29.60
N ALA A 258 29.19 -9.14 -29.00
CA ALA A 258 29.73 -10.44 -28.57
C ALA A 258 29.87 -11.46 -29.71
N VAL A 259 29.19 -11.24 -30.84
CA VAL A 259 29.21 -12.12 -32.01
C VAL A 259 30.21 -11.67 -33.07
N CYS A 260 30.56 -10.38 -33.10
CA CYS A 260 31.60 -9.81 -33.96
C CYS A 260 33.01 -9.99 -33.36
#